data_AF-A0A963M6N4-F1
#
_entry.id   AF-A0A963M6N4-F1
#
_cell.length_a   1.000
_cell.length_b   1.000
_cell.length_c   1.000
_cell.angle_alpha   90.00
_cell.angle_beta   90.00
_cell.angle_gamma   90.00
#
_symmetry.space_group_name_H-M   'P 1'
#
loop_
_entity.id
_entity.type
_entity.pdbx_description
1 polymer ?
#
loop_
_entity_poly.entity_id
_entity_poly.type
_entity_poly.pdbx_seq_one_letter_code
_entity_poly.pdbx_strand_id
1 'polypeptide(L)'
;LASGALPPGFGAVQIGERWYWDGGLASNTPLAYVMDHLDAEAGTPVTVFQIDLFSARGRLPRTLADAAEREKDIRFSSRTRMVSDLVRDRHQLHQRLRRLADLLPPERRHSAAVQDLLAGLADPTITLVHVIHRRKAYETQTKDYEFSRLSMTEHWQAGLADMAASFALLRRQPAPRPGEFRVLDYRADIAPPRRTAPGGRAAINTPESLEQQP
;
A
#
# COMPACT_ATOMS: atom_id res chain seq x y z
N LEU A 1 -18.43 9.14 17.70
CA LEU A 1 -17.78 9.90 18.79
C LEU A 1 -16.45 9.29 19.20
N ALA A 2 -16.39 8.03 19.69
CA ALA A 2 -15.11 7.42 20.12
C ALA A 2 -14.01 7.37 19.04
N SER A 3 -14.35 7.08 17.79
CA SER A 3 -13.39 7.03 16.67
C SER A 3 -12.81 8.39 16.24
N GLY A 4 -13.14 9.49 16.92
CA GLY A 4 -12.54 10.81 16.72
C GLY A 4 -11.95 11.39 18.00
N ALA A 5 -11.86 10.60 19.07
CA ALA A 5 -11.41 11.01 20.40
C ALA A 5 -9.87 11.05 20.48
N LEU A 6 -9.25 11.96 19.70
CA LEU A 6 -7.80 12.06 19.59
C LEU A 6 -7.22 12.99 20.68
N PRO A 7 -6.32 12.49 21.55
CA PRO A 7 -5.66 13.32 22.56
C PRO A 7 -4.66 14.31 21.93
N PRO A 8 -4.44 15.49 22.55
CA PRO A 8 -5.10 16.00 23.76
C PRO A 8 -6.45 16.71 23.49
N GLY A 9 -6.84 16.86 22.22
CA GLY A 9 -8.01 17.67 21.85
C GLY A 9 -9.34 17.11 22.37
N PHE A 10 -9.47 15.78 22.42
CA PHE A 10 -10.66 15.11 22.91
C PHE A 10 -10.31 14.02 23.93
N GLY A 11 -11.05 14.00 25.03
CA GLY A 11 -10.94 12.97 26.06
C GLY A 11 -11.54 11.62 25.63
N ALA A 12 -11.31 10.61 26.46
CA ALA A 12 -11.89 9.28 26.27
C ALA A 12 -13.42 9.32 26.16
N VAL A 13 -13.99 8.47 25.30
CA VAL A 13 -15.44 8.27 25.22
C VAL A 13 -15.78 6.92 25.84
N GLN A 14 -16.68 6.91 26.82
CA GLN A 14 -17.18 5.67 27.43
C GLN A 14 -18.26 5.05 26.53
N ILE A 15 -18.13 3.76 26.23
CA ILE A 15 -19.15 2.95 25.54
C ILE A 15 -19.34 1.67 26.34
N GLY A 16 -20.52 1.50 26.93
CA GLY A 16 -20.75 0.46 27.93
C GLY A 16 -19.81 0.64 29.14
N GLU A 17 -19.11 -0.42 29.53
CA GLU A 17 -18.18 -0.40 30.68
C GLU A 17 -16.74 -0.03 30.29
N ARG A 18 -16.49 0.27 29.02
CA ARG A 18 -15.13 0.48 28.49
C ARG A 18 -14.93 1.90 27.99
N TRP A 19 -13.70 2.38 28.12
CA TRP A 19 -13.25 3.69 27.64
C TRP A 19 -12.48 3.54 26.34
N TYR A 20 -12.78 4.40 25.37
CA TYR A 20 -12.21 4.33 24.03
C TYR A 20 -11.61 5.68 23.62
N TRP A 21 -10.42 5.61 23.04
CA TRP A 21 -9.76 6.71 22.33
C TRP A 21 -9.80 6.45 20.82
N ASP A 22 -9.40 7.44 20.04
CA ASP A 22 -9.32 7.35 18.59
C ASP A 22 -8.53 6.09 18.13
N GLY A 23 -9.14 5.32 17.24
CA GLY A 23 -8.57 4.07 16.72
C GLY A 23 -7.30 4.29 15.89
N GLY A 24 -7.10 5.49 15.33
CA GLY A 24 -5.91 5.91 14.62
C GLY A 24 -4.64 5.92 15.47
N LEU A 25 -4.76 5.94 16.80
CA LEU A 25 -3.63 5.71 17.72
C LEU A 25 -3.08 4.28 17.61
N ALA A 26 -3.94 3.31 17.35
CA ALA A 26 -3.57 1.90 17.23
C ALA A 26 -3.42 1.46 15.76
N SER A 27 -4.35 1.84 14.89
CA SER A 27 -4.39 1.46 13.48
C SER A 27 -5.21 2.45 12.66
N ASN A 28 -4.55 3.41 12.03
CA ASN A 28 -5.19 4.41 11.17
C ASN A 28 -5.70 3.80 9.84
N THR A 29 -4.99 2.79 9.33
CA THR A 29 -5.39 2.07 8.12
C THR A 29 -5.53 0.58 8.45
N PRO A 30 -6.72 0.10 8.84
CA PRO A 30 -6.93 -1.26 9.36
C PRO A 30 -6.96 -2.31 8.23
N LEU A 31 -5.96 -2.30 7.34
CA LEU A 31 -5.88 -3.23 6.21
C LEU A 31 -5.92 -4.69 6.69
N ALA A 32 -5.20 -5.02 7.76
CA ALA A 32 -5.16 -6.38 8.30
C ALA A 32 -6.57 -6.87 8.66
N TYR A 33 -7.32 -6.06 9.42
CA TYR A 33 -8.69 -6.38 9.78
C TYR A 33 -9.58 -6.57 8.55
N VAL A 34 -9.47 -5.68 7.55
CA VAL A 34 -10.24 -5.81 6.30
C VAL A 34 -9.88 -7.09 5.57
N MET A 35 -8.60 -7.48 5.51
CA MET A 35 -8.17 -8.71 4.85
C MET A 35 -8.64 -9.96 5.60
N ASP A 36 -8.60 -9.96 6.94
CA ASP A 36 -9.01 -11.09 7.77
C ASP A 36 -10.52 -11.32 7.76
N HIS A 37 -11.32 -10.27 7.51
CA HIS A 37 -12.78 -10.32 7.49
C HIS A 37 -13.35 -10.15 6.08
N LEU A 38 -12.50 -10.30 5.05
CA LEU A 38 -12.95 -10.21 3.66
C LEU A 38 -13.73 -11.48 3.31
N ASP A 39 -15.05 -11.42 3.46
CA ASP A 39 -15.95 -12.51 3.06
C ASP A 39 -16.26 -12.43 1.56
N ALA A 40 -15.23 -12.68 0.76
CA ALA A 40 -15.34 -12.74 -0.69
C ALA A 40 -15.16 -14.19 -1.15
N GLU A 41 -16.14 -14.71 -1.89
CA GLU A 41 -16.01 -15.99 -2.55
C GLU A 41 -14.77 -15.98 -3.47
N ALA A 42 -14.06 -17.11 -3.56
CA ALA A 42 -12.84 -17.23 -4.34
C ALA A 42 -13.00 -16.82 -5.83
N GLY A 43 -14.24 -16.83 -6.34
CA GLY A 43 -14.58 -16.43 -7.70
C GLY A 43 -14.81 -14.93 -7.93
N THR A 44 -14.97 -14.12 -6.89
CA THR A 44 -15.31 -12.68 -7.03
C THR A 44 -14.08 -11.82 -6.76
N PRO A 45 -13.51 -11.15 -7.77
CA PRO A 45 -12.41 -10.22 -7.56
C PRO A 45 -12.83 -9.01 -6.72
N VAL A 46 -12.03 -8.71 -5.70
CA VAL A 46 -12.23 -7.56 -4.82
C VAL A 46 -11.20 -6.48 -5.14
N THR A 47 -11.66 -5.24 -5.22
CA THR A 47 -10.77 -4.07 -5.29
C THR A 47 -10.88 -3.28 -4.00
N VAL A 48 -9.76 -3.10 -3.31
CA VAL A 48 -9.67 -2.35 -2.06
C VAL A 48 -8.94 -1.05 -2.34
N PHE A 49 -9.58 0.09 -2.07
CA PHE A 49 -8.93 1.39 -2.10
C PHE A 49 -8.46 1.74 -0.70
N GLN A 50 -7.15 1.84 -0.55
CA GLN A 50 -6.54 2.20 0.72
C GLN A 50 -5.98 3.61 0.63
N ILE A 51 -6.55 4.50 1.43
CA ILE A 51 -6.24 5.93 1.41
C ILE A 51 -5.37 6.24 2.61
N ASP A 52 -4.10 6.56 2.38
CA ASP A 52 -3.17 6.98 3.42
C ASP A 52 -2.94 8.49 3.33
N LEU A 53 -3.21 9.20 4.42
CA LEU A 53 -2.95 10.65 4.53
C LEU A 53 -1.50 10.99 4.93
N PHE A 54 -0.72 9.98 5.32
CA PHE A 54 0.66 10.09 5.79
C PHE A 54 1.62 9.50 4.77
N SER A 55 2.61 10.28 4.34
CA SER A 55 3.56 9.84 3.32
C SER A 55 4.89 9.42 3.95
N ALA A 56 5.29 8.14 3.80
CA ALA A 56 6.63 7.67 4.14
C ALA A 56 7.77 8.41 3.41
N ARG A 57 7.50 9.29 2.46
CA ARG A 57 8.50 10.13 1.79
C ARG A 57 8.18 11.60 1.99
N GLY A 58 9.19 12.37 2.37
CA GLY A 58 9.10 13.79 2.62
C GLY A 58 10.50 14.42 2.63
N ARG A 59 10.55 15.74 2.74
CA ARG A 59 11.80 16.51 2.86
C ARG A 59 12.55 16.07 4.12
N LEU A 60 13.89 16.20 4.10
CA LEU A 60 14.69 16.05 5.31
C LEU A 60 14.25 17.08 6.36
N PRO A 61 13.94 16.65 7.59
CA PRO A 61 13.47 17.55 8.64
C PRO A 61 14.53 18.61 8.95
N ARG A 62 14.11 19.87 9.11
CA ARG A 62 15.02 20.97 9.48
C ARG A 62 14.80 21.46 10.91
N THR A 63 13.74 21.00 11.57
CA THR A 63 13.39 21.34 12.95
C THR A 63 13.03 20.07 13.73
N LEU A 64 13.02 20.15 15.07
CA LEU A 64 12.56 19.03 15.92
C LEU A 64 11.09 18.69 15.67
N ALA A 65 10.26 19.68 15.38
CA ALA A 65 8.87 19.47 15.00
C ALA A 65 8.75 18.75 13.65
N ASP A 66 9.54 19.16 12.64
CA ASP A 66 9.62 18.44 11.36
C ASP A 66 10.04 16.98 11.58
N ALA A 67 10.96 16.73 12.52
CA ALA A 67 11.42 15.38 12.83
C ALA A 67 10.33 14.51 13.46
N ALA A 68 9.56 15.07 14.40
CA ALA A 68 8.42 14.37 15.01
C ALA A 68 7.31 14.07 13.99
N GLU A 69 7.00 15.01 13.08
CA GLU A 69 6.07 14.79 11.96
C GLU A 69 6.59 13.68 11.04
N ARG A 70 7.89 13.72 10.72
CA ARG A 70 8.52 12.72 9.87
C ARG A 70 8.53 11.31 10.48
N GLU A 71 8.73 11.23 11.79
CA GLU A 71 8.64 9.96 12.52
C GLU A 71 7.23 9.37 12.41
N LYS A 72 6.19 10.19 12.60
CA LYS A 72 4.78 9.80 12.45
C LYS A 72 4.51 9.25 11.05
N ASP A 73 4.93 10.00 10.03
CA ASP A 73 4.82 9.62 8.62
C ASP A 73 5.45 8.26 8.30
N ILE A 74 6.71 8.07 8.73
CA ILE A 74 7.46 6.83 8.50
C ILE A 74 6.80 5.66 9.23
N ARG A 75 6.45 5.85 10.51
CA ARG A 75 5.87 4.81 11.36
C ARG A 75 4.55 4.28 10.78
N PHE A 76 3.63 5.17 10.41
CA PHE A 76 2.32 4.75 9.91
C PHE A 76 2.43 4.10 8.53
N SER A 77 3.17 4.70 7.60
CA SER A 77 3.30 4.15 6.25
C SER A 77 4.13 2.84 6.20
N SER A 78 5.10 2.66 7.10
CA SER A 78 5.82 1.39 7.24
C SER A 78 4.90 0.25 7.69
N ARG A 79 4.00 0.51 8.64
CA ARG A 79 3.02 -0.49 9.11
C ARG A 79 2.07 -0.91 7.98
N THR A 80 1.55 0.05 7.22
CA THR A 80 0.74 -0.23 6.02
C THR A 80 1.46 -1.20 5.08
N ARG A 81 2.71 -0.87 4.73
CA ARG A 81 3.48 -1.66 3.76
C ARG A 81 3.71 -3.09 4.27
N MET A 82 4.10 -3.22 5.54
CA MET A 82 4.31 -4.52 6.19
C MET A 82 3.06 -5.41 6.09
N VAL A 83 1.86 -4.87 6.35
CA VAL A 83 0.62 -5.65 6.26
C VAL A 83 0.36 -6.08 4.82
N SER A 84 0.52 -5.18 3.85
CA SER A 84 0.30 -5.54 2.43
C SER A 84 1.29 -6.59 1.92
N ASP A 85 2.53 -6.58 2.41
CA ASP A 85 3.55 -7.57 2.05
C ASP A 85 3.23 -8.94 2.68
N LEU A 86 2.82 -8.97 3.96
CA LEU A 86 2.40 -10.21 4.63
C LEU A 86 1.22 -10.89 3.91
N VAL A 87 0.22 -10.11 3.51
CA VAL A 87 -0.95 -10.64 2.79
C VAL A 87 -0.54 -11.19 1.41
N ARG A 88 0.37 -10.49 0.72
CA ARG A 88 0.93 -10.96 -0.54
C ARG A 88 1.65 -12.29 -0.39
N ASP A 89 2.51 -12.40 0.62
CA ASP A 89 3.30 -13.61 0.85
C ASP A 89 2.40 -14.80 1.18
N ARG A 90 1.31 -14.58 1.95
CA ARG A 90 0.27 -15.59 2.23
C ARG A 90 -0.37 -16.11 0.93
N HIS A 91 -0.87 -15.21 0.08
CA HIS A 91 -1.46 -15.61 -1.21
C HIS A 91 -0.46 -16.35 -2.10
N GLN A 92 0.79 -15.89 -2.16
CA GLN A 92 1.82 -16.55 -2.96
C GLN A 92 2.13 -17.96 -2.44
N LEU A 93 2.18 -18.15 -1.13
CA LEU A 93 2.40 -19.45 -0.50
C LEU A 93 1.24 -20.41 -0.84
N HIS A 94 0.00 -19.97 -0.66
CA HIS A 94 -1.19 -20.77 -0.99
C HIS A 94 -1.20 -21.19 -2.47
N GLN A 95 -0.88 -20.27 -3.39
CA GLN A 95 -0.74 -20.59 -4.81
C GLN A 95 0.39 -21.58 -5.11
N ARG A 96 1.52 -21.50 -4.39
CA ARG A 96 2.63 -22.46 -4.54
C ARG A 96 2.22 -23.85 -4.05
N LEU A 97 1.52 -23.94 -2.91
CA LEU A 97 1.00 -25.19 -2.37
C LEU A 97 -0.02 -25.85 -3.29
N ARG A 98 -0.96 -25.07 -3.86
CA ARG A 98 -1.91 -25.59 -4.86
C ARG A 98 -1.21 -26.12 -6.10
N ARG A 99 -0.23 -25.39 -6.63
CA ARG A 99 0.60 -25.85 -7.76
C ARG A 99 1.39 -27.11 -7.43
N LEU A 100 1.90 -27.23 -6.21
CA LEU A 100 2.57 -28.44 -5.76
C LEU A 100 1.61 -29.64 -5.73
N ALA A 101 0.37 -29.45 -5.26
CA ALA A 101 -0.64 -30.49 -5.27
C ALA A 101 -1.08 -30.89 -6.69
N ASP A 102 -1.04 -29.96 -7.65
CA ASP A 102 -1.29 -30.25 -9.06
C ASP A 102 -0.23 -31.19 -9.69
N LEU A 103 0.97 -31.28 -9.10
CA LEU A 103 2.03 -32.18 -9.54
C LEU A 103 1.90 -33.60 -8.96
N LEU A 104 1.02 -33.82 -7.99
CA LEU A 104 0.81 -35.14 -7.40
C LEU A 104 -0.03 -36.03 -8.31
N PRO A 105 0.22 -37.35 -8.32
CA PRO A 105 -0.70 -38.31 -8.96
C PRO A 105 -2.13 -38.14 -8.44
N PRO A 106 -3.16 -38.32 -9.28
CA PRO A 106 -4.56 -38.10 -8.91
C PRO A 106 -4.98 -38.83 -7.62
N GLU A 107 -4.47 -40.03 -7.39
CA GLU A 107 -4.77 -40.87 -6.22
C GLU A 107 -4.27 -40.22 -4.93
N ARG A 108 -3.08 -39.60 -4.98
CA ARG A 108 -2.50 -38.89 -3.83
C ARG A 108 -3.11 -37.52 -3.65
N ARG A 109 -3.40 -36.83 -4.76
CA ARG A 109 -4.08 -35.51 -4.73
C ARG A 109 -5.44 -35.59 -4.04
N HIS A 110 -6.21 -36.64 -4.30
CA HIS A 110 -7.53 -36.83 -3.69
C HIS A 110 -7.50 -37.51 -2.31
N SER A 111 -6.31 -37.81 -1.77
CA SER A 111 -6.22 -38.34 -0.40
C SER A 111 -6.69 -37.32 0.63
N ALA A 112 -7.30 -37.79 1.72
CA ALA A 112 -7.80 -36.93 2.79
C ALA A 112 -6.72 -35.99 3.33
N ALA A 113 -5.50 -36.50 3.58
CA ALA A 113 -4.39 -35.69 4.07
C ALA A 113 -4.01 -34.53 3.13
N VAL A 114 -4.05 -34.74 1.81
CA VAL A 114 -3.77 -33.65 0.85
C VAL A 114 -4.94 -32.69 0.75
N GLN A 115 -6.18 -33.18 0.77
CA GLN A 115 -7.35 -32.31 0.78
C GLN A 115 -7.42 -31.43 2.03
N ASP A 116 -7.06 -31.97 3.20
CA ASP A 116 -6.96 -31.21 4.45
C ASP A 116 -5.89 -30.11 4.36
N LEU A 117 -4.75 -30.38 3.72
CA LEU A 117 -3.71 -29.36 3.47
C LEU A 117 -4.16 -28.29 2.48
N LEU A 118 -5.04 -28.64 1.53
CA LEU A 118 -5.57 -27.70 0.54
C LEU A 118 -6.77 -26.91 1.05
N ALA A 119 -7.39 -27.33 2.15
CA ALA A 119 -8.51 -26.64 2.77
C ALA A 119 -8.09 -25.20 3.15
N GLY A 120 -8.90 -24.22 2.74
CA GLY A 120 -8.64 -22.80 3.02
C GLY A 120 -7.54 -22.14 2.18
N LEU A 121 -6.91 -22.84 1.23
CA LEU A 121 -5.93 -22.22 0.30
C LEU A 121 -6.59 -21.52 -0.90
N ALA A 122 -7.92 -21.42 -0.91
CA ALA A 122 -8.67 -20.71 -1.93
C ALA A 122 -8.82 -19.24 -1.57
N ASP A 123 -7.74 -18.48 -1.76
CA ASP A 123 -7.81 -17.05 -1.53
C ASP A 123 -8.66 -16.33 -2.59
N PRO A 124 -9.38 -15.27 -2.20
CA PRO A 124 -10.02 -14.38 -3.15
C PRO A 124 -8.99 -13.64 -4.00
N THR A 125 -9.43 -13.14 -5.15
CA THR A 125 -8.58 -12.29 -5.99
C THR A 125 -8.68 -10.86 -5.48
N ILE A 126 -7.56 -10.24 -5.10
CA ILE A 126 -7.54 -8.91 -4.47
C ILE A 126 -6.63 -7.96 -5.23
N THR A 127 -7.18 -6.81 -5.62
CA THR A 127 -6.41 -5.65 -6.08
C THR A 127 -6.45 -4.56 -5.02
N LEU A 128 -5.33 -4.32 -4.35
CA LEU A 128 -5.16 -3.20 -3.41
C LEU A 128 -4.64 -1.98 -4.17
N VAL A 129 -5.46 -0.93 -4.28
CA VAL A 129 -5.06 0.36 -4.83
C VAL A 129 -4.64 1.27 -3.68
N HIS A 130 -3.34 1.53 -3.58
CA HIS A 130 -2.77 2.39 -2.54
C HIS A 130 -2.77 3.84 -3.03
N VAL A 131 -3.63 4.65 -2.42
CA VAL A 131 -3.79 6.09 -2.68
C VAL A 131 -3.08 6.83 -1.56
N ILE A 132 -1.90 7.36 -1.83
CA ILE A 132 -1.12 8.12 -0.85
C ILE A 132 -1.34 9.60 -1.13
N HIS A 133 -1.98 10.30 -0.21
CA HIS A 133 -2.13 11.74 -0.29
C HIS A 133 -0.77 12.42 -0.08
N ARG A 134 -0.26 13.09 -1.11
CA ARG A 134 1.05 13.78 -1.07
C ARG A 134 0.82 15.28 -1.04
N ARG A 135 1.04 15.87 0.14
CA ARG A 135 0.79 17.30 0.38
C ARG A 135 1.80 18.19 -0.35
N LYS A 136 1.38 19.40 -0.73
CA LYS A 136 2.27 20.46 -1.24
C LYS A 136 3.13 21.00 -0.10
N ALA A 137 4.38 21.36 -0.42
CA ALA A 137 5.46 21.70 0.51
C ALA A 137 5.26 22.96 1.40
N TYR A 138 4.12 23.66 1.32
CA TYR A 138 3.89 24.96 1.98
C TYR A 138 3.19 24.87 3.34
N GLU A 139 2.85 23.66 3.74
CA GLU A 139 1.91 23.45 4.81
C GLU A 139 2.70 23.44 6.14
N THR A 140 2.51 24.50 6.93
CA THR A 140 3.23 24.80 8.18
C THR A 140 2.66 24.00 9.35
N GLN A 141 3.26 24.08 10.55
CA GLN A 141 2.96 23.23 11.73
C GLN A 141 1.52 23.31 12.31
N THR A 142 0.61 24.08 11.71
CA THR A 142 -0.81 24.21 12.12
C THR A 142 -1.78 23.23 11.46
N LYS A 143 -1.28 22.28 10.66
CA LYS A 143 -2.07 21.31 9.86
C LYS A 143 -3.19 20.59 10.59
N ASP A 144 -2.96 20.23 11.85
CA ASP A 144 -3.92 19.44 12.63
C ASP A 144 -5.16 20.26 13.05
N TYR A 145 -5.11 21.60 12.87
CA TYR A 145 -6.20 22.53 13.23
C TYR A 145 -6.49 23.60 12.16
N GLU A 146 -5.91 23.49 10.95
CA GLU A 146 -6.10 24.45 9.86
C GLU A 146 -7.32 24.05 9.01
N PHE A 147 -8.47 24.64 9.34
CA PHE A 147 -9.75 24.38 8.68
C PHE A 147 -10.27 25.58 7.89
N SER A 148 -9.39 26.48 7.42
CA SER A 148 -9.84 27.56 6.56
C SER A 148 -10.43 27.02 5.25
N ARG A 149 -11.41 27.76 4.69
CA ARG A 149 -12.10 27.37 3.46
C ARG A 149 -11.15 27.15 2.29
N LEU A 150 -10.06 27.94 2.22
CA LEU A 150 -9.03 27.79 1.20
C LEU A 150 -8.36 26.43 1.31
N SER A 151 -7.80 26.10 2.49
CA SER A 151 -7.12 24.82 2.73
C SER A 151 -8.03 23.62 2.49
N MET A 152 -9.28 23.67 2.96
CA MET A 152 -10.27 22.61 2.71
C MET A 152 -10.53 22.40 1.21
N THR A 153 -10.67 23.49 0.45
CA THR A 153 -10.91 23.42 -1.01
C THR A 153 -9.70 22.82 -1.73
N GLU A 154 -8.49 23.21 -1.34
CA GLU A 154 -7.26 22.65 -1.89
C GLU A 154 -7.12 21.16 -1.58
N HIS A 155 -7.42 20.72 -0.34
CA HIS A 155 -7.39 19.31 0.04
C HIS A 155 -8.42 18.48 -0.73
N TRP A 156 -9.65 18.98 -0.90
CA TRP A 156 -10.66 18.28 -1.69
C TRP A 156 -10.26 18.13 -3.15
N GLN A 157 -9.73 19.19 -3.77
CA GLN A 157 -9.26 19.13 -5.15
C GLN A 157 -8.09 18.15 -5.31
N ALA A 158 -7.14 18.15 -4.37
CA ALA A 158 -6.03 17.21 -4.37
C ALA A 158 -6.53 15.76 -4.23
N GLY A 159 -7.43 15.48 -3.28
CA GLY A 159 -8.00 14.14 -3.10
C GLY A 159 -8.79 13.65 -4.32
N LEU A 160 -9.54 14.53 -4.98
CA LEU A 160 -10.23 14.22 -6.24
C LEU A 160 -9.24 13.86 -7.35
N ALA A 161 -8.14 14.60 -7.48
CA ALA A 161 -7.09 14.32 -8.46
C ALA A 161 -6.39 12.98 -8.18
N ASP A 162 -6.01 12.72 -6.92
CA ASP A 162 -5.38 11.47 -6.48
C ASP A 162 -6.26 10.25 -6.78
N MET A 163 -7.57 10.36 -6.50
CA MET A 163 -8.54 9.31 -6.79
C MET A 163 -8.73 9.10 -8.30
N ALA A 164 -8.91 10.18 -9.06
CA ALA A 164 -9.08 10.09 -10.51
C ALA A 164 -7.88 9.40 -11.18
N ALA A 165 -6.66 9.73 -10.74
CA ALA A 165 -5.46 9.12 -11.25
C ALA A 165 -5.30 7.65 -10.83
N SER A 166 -5.72 7.31 -9.61
CA SER A 166 -5.76 5.93 -9.11
C SER A 166 -6.77 5.06 -9.90
N PHE A 167 -7.94 5.59 -10.24
CA PHE A 167 -8.88 4.93 -11.14
C PHE A 167 -8.31 4.75 -12.55
N ALA A 168 -7.62 5.77 -13.09
CA ALA A 168 -6.97 5.66 -14.39
C ALA A 168 -5.87 4.59 -14.39
N LEU A 169 -5.09 4.47 -13.31
CA LEU A 169 -4.10 3.41 -13.12
C LEU A 169 -4.77 2.03 -13.11
N LEU A 170 -5.84 1.86 -12.34
CA LEU A 170 -6.59 0.60 -12.23
C LEU A 170 -7.15 0.17 -13.60
N ARG A 171 -7.76 1.10 -14.35
CA ARG A 171 -8.35 0.82 -15.67
C ARG A 171 -7.34 0.37 -16.72
N ARG A 172 -6.06 0.71 -16.56
CA ARG A 172 -4.97 0.30 -17.46
C ARG A 172 -4.41 -1.08 -17.13
N GLN A 173 -4.74 -1.64 -15.97
CA GLN A 173 -4.26 -2.96 -15.59
C GLN A 173 -5.04 -4.07 -16.31
N PRO A 174 -4.37 -5.18 -16.65
CA PRO A 174 -5.08 -6.37 -17.11
C PRO A 174 -5.98 -6.93 -16.00
N ALA A 175 -6.93 -7.78 -16.39
CA ALA A 175 -7.71 -8.56 -15.44
C ALA A 175 -6.77 -9.35 -14.50
N PRO A 176 -7.02 -9.36 -13.18
CA PRO A 176 -6.20 -10.11 -12.24
C PRO A 176 -6.39 -11.61 -12.44
N ARG A 177 -5.39 -12.40 -12.08
CA ARG A 177 -5.48 -13.86 -12.10
C ARG A 177 -6.27 -14.36 -10.89
N PRO A 178 -6.98 -15.49 -10.99
CA PRO A 178 -7.66 -16.09 -9.84
C PRO A 178 -6.72 -16.30 -8.65
N GLY A 179 -7.11 -15.81 -7.47
CA GLY A 179 -6.36 -15.88 -6.21
C GLY A 179 -5.16 -14.93 -6.13
N GLU A 180 -4.95 -14.05 -7.11
CA GLU A 180 -3.86 -13.07 -7.10
C GLU A 180 -4.12 -11.98 -6.06
N PHE A 181 -3.12 -11.68 -5.22
CA PHE A 181 -3.04 -10.43 -4.48
C PHE A 181 -2.04 -9.51 -5.17
N ARG A 182 -2.49 -8.34 -5.62
CA ARG A 182 -1.63 -7.33 -6.24
C ARG A 182 -1.85 -5.96 -5.62
N VAL A 183 -0.78 -5.17 -5.57
CA VAL A 183 -0.81 -3.80 -5.07
C VAL A 183 -0.49 -2.84 -6.20
N LEU A 184 -1.37 -1.87 -6.43
CA LEU A 184 -1.18 -0.76 -7.36
C LEU A 184 -0.87 0.49 -6.55
N ASP A 185 0.35 0.99 -6.69
CA ASP A 185 0.83 2.20 -6.01
C ASP A 185 0.72 3.36 -7.01
N TYR A 186 -0.26 4.25 -6.81
CA TYR A 186 -0.32 5.47 -7.62
C TYR A 186 0.81 6.41 -7.19
N ARG A 187 1.79 6.57 -8.08
CA ARG A 187 2.94 7.46 -7.89
C ARG A 187 2.86 8.62 -8.86
N ALA A 188 2.40 9.78 -8.40
CA ALA A 188 2.43 11.00 -9.20
C ALA A 188 3.86 11.38 -9.67
N ASP A 189 4.90 10.99 -8.93
CA ASP A 189 6.29 11.44 -9.15
C ASP A 189 7.19 10.46 -9.91
N ILE A 190 6.68 9.31 -10.38
CA ILE A 190 7.46 8.41 -11.23
C ILE A 190 7.01 8.61 -12.67
N ALA A 191 7.77 9.41 -13.42
CA ALA A 191 7.72 9.35 -14.88
C ALA A 191 7.81 7.87 -15.30
N PRO A 192 6.94 7.40 -16.22
CA PRO A 192 7.01 6.02 -16.67
C PRO A 192 8.44 5.72 -17.13
N PRO A 193 8.99 4.52 -16.84
CA PRO A 193 10.32 4.17 -17.33
C PRO A 193 10.34 4.42 -18.83
N ARG A 194 11.23 5.31 -19.28
CA ARG A 194 11.46 5.54 -20.70
C ARG A 194 11.72 4.17 -21.31
N ARG A 195 10.86 3.74 -22.25
CA ARG A 195 11.12 2.55 -23.07
C ARG A 195 12.51 2.76 -23.68
N THR A 196 13.51 2.07 -23.16
CA THR A 196 14.79 1.95 -23.84
C THR A 196 14.49 1.27 -25.16
N ALA A 197 14.65 2.00 -26.26
CA ALA A 197 14.62 1.40 -27.59
C ALA A 197 15.64 0.26 -27.63
N PRO A 198 15.30 -0.90 -28.23
CA PRO A 198 16.25 -1.98 -28.38
C PRO A 198 17.26 -1.56 -29.46
N GLY A 199 18.49 -1.26 -29.07
CA GLY A 199 19.58 -1.05 -30.03
C GLY A 199 20.57 0.01 -29.60
N GLY A 200 21.68 -0.45 -29.02
CA GLY A 200 22.83 0.40 -28.73
C GLY A 200 23.86 -0.38 -27.92
N ARG A 201 24.78 -1.03 -28.64
CA ARG A 201 25.85 -1.90 -28.13
C ARG A 201 26.53 -1.35 -26.87
N ALA A 202 26.74 -2.23 -25.89
CA ALA A 202 27.66 -2.01 -24.79
C ALA A 202 29.07 -1.74 -25.34
N ALA A 203 29.59 -0.54 -25.13
CA ALA A 203 31.01 -0.26 -25.26
C ALA A 203 31.68 -0.64 -23.95
N ILE A 204 32.46 -1.73 -24.02
CA ILE A 204 33.39 -2.15 -22.98
C ILE A 204 34.50 -1.11 -22.94
N ASN A 205 34.68 -0.44 -21.79
CA ASN A 205 35.83 0.41 -21.53
C ASN A 205 37.05 -0.47 -21.26
N THR A 206 38.07 -0.35 -22.09
CA THR A 206 39.44 -0.83 -21.81
C THR A 206 40.36 0.41 -21.75
N PRO A 207 41.22 0.57 -20.74
CA PRO A 207 42.14 1.70 -20.64
C PRO A 207 43.52 1.31 -21.15
N GLU A 208 44.04 2.03 -22.16
CA GLU A 208 45.44 2.02 -22.66
C GLU A 208 45.48 3.09 -23.78
N SER A 209 46.41 4.03 -23.96
CA SER A 209 47.73 4.30 -23.39
C SER A 209 48.03 5.79 -23.67
N LEU A 210 48.77 6.45 -22.77
CA LEU A 210 49.35 7.78 -22.99
C LEU A 210 50.75 7.63 -23.57
N GLU A 211 50.93 7.93 -24.86
CA GLU A 211 52.20 8.30 -25.50
C GLU A 211 51.91 9.51 -26.40
N GLN A 212 52.49 10.69 -26.08
CA GLN A 212 53.59 11.35 -26.84
C GLN A 212 53.25 11.55 -28.33
N GLN A 213 53.22 12.73 -28.96
CA GLN A 213 53.99 13.99 -28.94
C GLN A 213 53.36 14.88 -30.06
N PRO A 214 53.89 16.07 -30.48
CA PRO A 214 55.11 16.78 -30.06
C PRO A 214 54.87 18.12 -29.35
#